data_AF-A0A250I9Z0-F1
#
_entry.id   AF-A0A250I9Z0-F1
#
_cell.length_a   1.000
_cell.length_b   1.000
_cell.length_c   1.000
_cell.angle_alpha   90.00
_cell.angle_beta   90.00
_cell.angle_gamma   90.00
#
_symmetry.space_group_name_H-M   'P 1'
#
loop_
_entity.id
_entity.type
_entity.pdbx_description
1 polymer ?
#
loop_
_entity_poly.entity_id
_entity_poly.type
_entity_poly.pdbx_seq_one_letter_code
_entity_poly.pdbx_strand_id
1 'polypeptide(L)'
;MFYSFVRTVVALLLRLFYRVKVHAPQAEPEGPVIFVGNHPNGLIDPALVFILTRRHVTFLAKEPLFRIPVIGWLLKGLGALPVYRKQDDPSQMGRNEGTLEAARGALVAGRAITLFPEGKSHSEPALAELKTGAARIALGAARQGAPVRIVPVGLTYADKHLFRSEVLIEVGTPIEVRDFLPADDASEPASVRALTERIAGALRSVTLNLEQWEDLPLLQLAERLYALRQKQAVDPERLRYWARGLHLFRSEQPERFARVRVEFMSFYWRLALVRADPTDLSLEYRPVPVARFVVKNLLLLAFGLPLYALGLVLFYVPYLLPRWASRKAELDIQATVKFLTAWGVSWAWWGLLTLGAWLWGGAAVGLPVLVGVPLLALLTLYLSERWAVVWHDVAVFFTLGSRAKLKERLVAEGTALAEAVEGLAGEYRPRLDASPTPSNLLAGH
;
A
#
# COMPACT_ATOMS: atom_id res chain seq x y z
N MET A 1 9.38 -26.28 1.26
CA MET A 1 9.65 -25.87 2.66
C MET A 1 10.32 -24.50 2.76
N PHE A 2 11.45 -24.25 2.08
CA PHE A 2 12.13 -22.95 2.11
C PHE A 2 11.22 -21.79 1.65
N TYR A 3 10.63 -21.88 0.46
CA TYR A 3 9.74 -20.84 -0.09
C TYR A 3 8.57 -20.50 0.85
N SER A 4 7.87 -21.53 1.34
CA SER A 4 6.72 -21.34 2.24
C SER A 4 7.12 -20.68 3.57
N PHE A 5 8.31 -20.99 4.08
CA PHE A 5 8.86 -20.36 5.28
C PHE A 5 9.15 -18.88 5.02
N VAL A 6 9.94 -18.57 3.98
CA VAL A 6 10.27 -17.18 3.61
C VAL A 6 9.00 -16.36 3.37
N ARG A 7 8.06 -16.88 2.58
CA ARG A 7 6.76 -16.22 2.32
C ARG A 7 6.05 -15.86 3.61
N THR A 8 5.95 -16.81 4.53
CA THR A 8 5.23 -16.62 5.81
C THR A 8 5.92 -15.59 6.70
N VAL A 9 7.25 -15.66 6.82
CA VAL A 9 8.04 -14.70 7.60
C VAL A 9 7.93 -13.30 7.00
N VAL A 10 8.13 -13.14 5.69
CA VAL A 10 8.05 -11.83 5.03
C VAL A 10 6.64 -11.25 5.13
N ALA A 11 5.59 -12.05 4.92
CA ALA A 11 4.22 -11.59 5.07
C ALA A 11 3.90 -11.11 6.50
N LEU A 12 4.40 -11.82 7.52
CA LEU A 12 4.25 -11.43 8.93
C LEU A 12 4.98 -10.11 9.21
N LEU A 13 6.24 -10.00 8.77
CA LEU A 13 7.05 -8.79 8.96
C LEU A 13 6.45 -7.58 8.24
N LEU A 14 5.88 -7.77 7.04
CA LEU A 14 5.19 -6.69 6.32
C LEU A 14 3.90 -6.26 7.02
N ARG A 15 3.13 -7.19 7.61
CA ARG A 15 1.95 -6.85 8.45
C ARG A 15 2.34 -6.17 9.77
N LEU A 16 3.56 -6.40 10.25
CA LEU A 16 4.11 -5.66 11.36
C LEU A 16 4.55 -4.26 10.92
N PHE A 17 5.24 -4.15 9.77
CA PHE A 17 5.77 -2.89 9.25
C PHE A 17 4.70 -1.93 8.75
N TYR A 18 3.66 -2.43 8.09
CA TYR A 18 2.51 -1.66 7.61
C TYR A 18 1.20 -2.20 8.17
N ARG A 19 0.21 -1.30 8.32
CA ARG A 19 -1.19 -1.69 8.48
C ARG A 19 -1.74 -2.05 7.09
N VAL A 20 -1.70 -3.34 6.77
CA VAL A 20 -2.10 -3.84 5.44
C VAL A 20 -3.61 -4.07 5.40
N LYS A 21 -4.29 -3.36 4.50
CA LYS A 21 -5.67 -3.62 4.10
C LYS A 21 -5.67 -4.27 2.73
N VAL A 22 -6.49 -5.31 2.55
CA VAL A 22 -6.60 -6.02 1.27
C VAL A 22 -8.07 -5.98 0.85
N HIS A 23 -8.32 -5.40 -0.31
CA HIS A 23 -9.58 -5.50 -1.02
C HIS A 23 -9.34 -6.40 -2.22
N ALA A 24 -9.88 -7.62 -2.18
CA ALA A 24 -9.69 -8.61 -3.23
C ALA A 24 -10.96 -9.43 -3.44
N PRO A 25 -11.16 -9.97 -4.65
CA PRO A 25 -12.21 -10.96 -4.91
C PRO A 25 -12.10 -12.16 -3.95
N GLN A 26 -13.23 -12.84 -3.71
CA GLN A 26 -13.29 -13.96 -2.77
C GLN A 26 -12.40 -15.16 -3.18
N ALA A 27 -12.17 -15.35 -4.48
CA ALA A 27 -11.37 -16.46 -5.01
C ALA A 27 -10.30 -15.97 -5.98
N GLU A 28 -9.10 -16.53 -5.84
CA GLU A 28 -8.00 -16.34 -6.80
C GLU A 28 -8.26 -17.17 -8.08
N PRO A 29 -8.00 -16.65 -9.29
CA PRO A 29 -8.27 -17.40 -10.53
C PRO A 29 -7.47 -18.69 -10.60
N GLU A 30 -8.09 -19.79 -11.03
CA GLU A 30 -7.40 -21.06 -11.24
C GLU A 30 -6.35 -20.98 -12.36
N GLY A 31 -5.38 -21.90 -12.33
CA GLY A 31 -4.33 -21.99 -13.35
C GLY A 31 -3.22 -20.92 -13.21
N PRO A 32 -2.42 -20.72 -14.27
CA PRO A 32 -1.28 -19.82 -14.25
C PRO A 32 -1.71 -18.34 -14.25
N VAL A 33 -1.09 -17.57 -13.36
CA VAL A 33 -1.45 -16.17 -13.12
C VAL A 33 -0.23 -15.26 -13.22
N ILE A 34 -0.40 -14.10 -13.86
CA ILE A 34 0.54 -13.00 -13.81
C ILE A 34 -0.05 -11.92 -12.90
N PHE A 35 0.55 -11.67 -11.74
CA PHE A 35 0.26 -10.48 -10.96
C PHE A 35 1.04 -9.30 -11.55
N VAL A 36 0.31 -8.28 -12.00
CA VAL A 36 0.88 -7.01 -12.47
C VAL A 36 0.51 -5.92 -11.48
N GLY A 37 1.47 -5.08 -11.08
CA GLY A 37 1.21 -4.00 -10.13
C GLY A 37 1.90 -2.69 -10.49
N ASN A 38 1.49 -1.61 -9.82
CA ASN A 38 2.26 -0.37 -9.78
C ASN A 38 3.44 -0.49 -8.81
N HIS A 39 4.49 0.31 -9.01
CA HIS A 39 5.76 0.15 -8.30
C HIS A 39 6.22 1.38 -7.48
N PRO A 40 5.44 1.86 -6.49
CA PRO A 40 5.77 3.08 -5.77
C PRO A 40 6.84 2.93 -4.66
N ASN A 41 7.20 1.72 -4.24
CA ASN A 41 7.95 1.47 -2.99
C ASN A 41 9.04 0.38 -3.09
N GLY A 42 9.61 0.20 -4.29
CA GLY A 42 10.78 -0.64 -4.48
C GLY A 42 10.53 -2.08 -4.04
N LEU A 43 11.43 -2.69 -3.27
CA LEU A 43 11.31 -4.11 -2.87
C LEU A 43 10.10 -4.44 -2.00
N ILE A 44 9.46 -3.45 -1.37
CA ILE A 44 8.25 -3.69 -0.58
C ILE A 44 7.10 -4.15 -1.49
N ASP A 45 6.96 -3.55 -2.68
CA ASP A 45 5.84 -3.83 -3.58
C ASP A 45 5.75 -5.32 -4.01
N PRO A 46 6.80 -5.96 -4.56
CA PRO A 46 6.76 -7.39 -4.86
C PRO A 46 6.54 -8.22 -3.60
N ALA A 47 7.12 -7.82 -2.47
CA ALA A 47 7.01 -8.57 -1.22
C ALA A 47 5.58 -8.59 -0.67
N LEU A 48 4.76 -7.55 -0.95
CA LEU A 48 3.34 -7.53 -0.57
C LEU A 48 2.52 -8.61 -1.27
N VAL A 49 2.95 -9.14 -2.43
CA VAL A 49 2.27 -10.27 -3.10
C VAL A 49 2.29 -11.54 -2.24
N PHE A 50 3.27 -11.69 -1.34
CA PHE A 50 3.28 -12.80 -0.38
C PHE A 50 2.10 -12.79 0.61
N ILE A 51 1.46 -11.62 0.79
CA ILE A 51 0.23 -11.47 1.57
C ILE A 51 -0.99 -11.88 0.76
N LEU A 52 -0.98 -11.68 -0.56
CA LEU A 52 -2.12 -11.89 -1.45
C LEU A 52 -2.35 -13.36 -1.78
N THR A 53 -1.28 -14.10 -2.06
CA THR A 53 -1.39 -15.49 -2.51
C THR A 53 -0.52 -16.44 -1.70
N ARG A 54 -0.96 -17.70 -1.63
CA ARG A 54 -0.19 -18.83 -1.09
C ARG A 54 0.56 -19.59 -2.18
N ARG A 55 0.34 -19.28 -3.45
CA ARG A 55 0.97 -19.95 -4.59
C ARG A 55 2.47 -19.69 -4.63
N HIS A 56 3.20 -20.56 -5.32
CA HIS A 56 4.59 -20.29 -5.65
C HIS A 56 4.66 -19.25 -6.77
N VAL A 57 5.04 -18.03 -6.38
CA VAL A 57 5.21 -16.87 -7.26
C VAL A 57 6.69 -16.72 -7.64
N THR A 58 6.95 -16.66 -8.94
CA THR A 58 8.24 -16.30 -9.54
C THR A 58 8.31 -14.78 -9.74
N PHE A 59 9.25 -14.11 -9.09
CA PHE A 59 9.41 -12.66 -9.20
C PHE A 59 10.37 -12.27 -10.32
N LEU A 60 10.00 -11.28 -11.12
CA LEU A 60 10.93 -10.64 -12.04
C LEU A 60 11.54 -9.41 -11.35
N ALA A 61 12.84 -9.44 -11.08
CA ALA A 61 13.55 -8.42 -10.31
C ALA A 61 14.75 -7.85 -11.06
N LYS A 62 15.07 -6.56 -10.87
CA LYS A 62 16.23 -5.94 -11.55
C LYS A 62 17.53 -6.68 -11.23
N GLU A 63 18.37 -6.92 -12.24
CA GLU A 63 19.61 -7.69 -12.07
C GLU A 63 20.54 -7.16 -10.96
N PRO A 64 20.72 -5.84 -10.75
CA PRO A 64 21.62 -5.35 -9.71
C PRO A 64 21.28 -5.85 -8.30
N LEU A 65 20.02 -6.23 -8.03
CA LEU A 65 19.63 -6.81 -6.73
C LEU A 65 20.24 -8.19 -6.49
N PHE A 66 20.54 -8.95 -7.54
CA PHE A 66 21.13 -10.29 -7.42
C PHE A 66 22.61 -10.24 -7.00
N ARG A 67 23.25 -9.06 -7.08
CA ARG A 67 24.63 -8.83 -6.64
C ARG A 67 24.73 -8.47 -5.16
N ILE A 68 23.62 -8.10 -4.53
CA ILE A 68 23.57 -7.79 -3.10
C ILE A 68 23.56 -9.14 -2.35
N PRO A 69 24.49 -9.44 -1.41
CA PRO A 69 24.66 -10.80 -0.88
C PRO A 69 23.39 -11.43 -0.31
N VAL A 70 22.74 -10.78 0.66
CA VAL A 70 21.55 -11.32 1.35
C VAL A 70 20.32 -11.29 0.43
N ILE A 71 20.10 -10.19 -0.28
CA ILE A 71 18.94 -10.02 -1.17
C ILE A 71 19.05 -10.98 -2.35
N GLY A 72 20.22 -11.07 -2.99
CA GLY A 72 20.49 -11.94 -4.12
C GLY A 72 20.42 -13.42 -3.76
N TRP A 73 20.92 -13.81 -2.58
CA TRP A 73 20.74 -15.17 -2.06
C TRP A 73 19.25 -15.51 -1.88
N LEU A 74 18.48 -14.60 -1.29
CA LEU A 74 17.03 -14.77 -1.10
C LEU A 74 16.28 -14.87 -2.43
N LEU A 75 16.57 -13.97 -3.37
CA LEU A 75 15.95 -13.96 -4.71
C LEU A 75 16.23 -15.27 -5.46
N LYS A 76 17.47 -15.75 -5.44
CA LYS A 76 17.84 -17.05 -6.04
C LYS A 76 17.10 -18.21 -5.38
N GLY A 77 17.04 -18.23 -4.04
CA GLY A 77 16.32 -19.27 -3.30
C GLY A 77 14.80 -19.24 -3.51
N LEU A 78 14.23 -18.08 -3.84
CA LEU A 78 12.83 -17.91 -4.23
C LEU A 78 12.55 -18.22 -5.71
N GLY A 79 13.59 -18.51 -6.50
CA GLY A 79 13.46 -18.74 -7.94
C GLY A 79 13.13 -17.48 -8.75
N ALA A 80 13.50 -16.29 -8.26
CA ALA A 80 13.30 -15.04 -8.97
C ALA A 80 14.18 -14.96 -10.24
N LEU A 81 13.67 -14.29 -11.27
CA LEU A 81 14.31 -14.12 -12.57
C LEU A 81 14.89 -12.70 -12.70
N PRO A 82 16.16 -12.56 -13.16
CA PRO A 82 16.78 -11.25 -13.33
C PRO A 82 16.25 -10.53 -14.58
N VAL A 83 15.94 -9.25 -14.44
CA VAL A 83 15.54 -8.35 -15.54
C VAL A 83 16.65 -7.33 -15.76
N TYR A 84 17.11 -7.24 -17.00
CA TYR A 84 18.15 -6.31 -17.43
C TYR A 84 17.49 -5.05 -18.01
N ARG A 85 17.85 -3.88 -17.49
CA ARG A 85 17.25 -2.61 -17.92
C ARG A 85 18.30 -1.75 -18.61
N LYS A 86 17.89 -1.04 -19.65
CA LYS A 86 18.76 -0.12 -20.42
C LYS A 86 19.46 0.90 -19.54
N GLN A 87 18.78 1.41 -18.51
CA GLN A 87 19.34 2.39 -17.56
C GLN A 87 20.37 1.80 -16.57
N ASP A 88 20.36 0.46 -16.36
CA ASP A 88 21.30 -0.20 -15.46
C ASP A 88 22.56 -0.63 -16.23
N ASP A 89 22.37 -1.32 -17.36
CA ASP A 89 23.44 -1.74 -18.27
C ASP A 89 22.87 -2.06 -19.67
N PRO A 90 23.04 -1.16 -20.67
CA PRO A 90 22.54 -1.38 -22.03
C PRO A 90 23.10 -2.64 -22.71
N SER A 91 24.33 -3.06 -22.36
CA SER A 91 25.02 -4.16 -23.04
C SER A 91 24.41 -5.53 -22.73
N GLN A 92 23.67 -5.62 -21.62
CA GLN A 92 23.10 -6.89 -21.13
C GLN A 92 21.64 -7.10 -21.55
N MET A 93 21.05 -6.18 -22.32
CA MET A 93 19.64 -6.24 -22.73
C MET A 93 19.29 -7.52 -23.51
N GLY A 94 20.23 -8.10 -24.26
CA GLY A 94 20.02 -9.36 -24.99
C GLY A 94 19.71 -10.56 -24.09
N ARG A 95 20.10 -10.51 -22.81
CA ARG A 95 19.80 -11.58 -21.84
C ARG A 95 18.33 -11.62 -21.41
N ASN A 96 17.56 -10.57 -21.70
CA ASN A 96 16.13 -10.55 -21.37
C ASN A 96 15.34 -11.63 -22.12
N GLU A 97 15.79 -12.08 -23.29
CA GLU A 97 15.13 -13.17 -24.02
C GLU A 97 15.05 -14.44 -23.17
N GLY A 98 16.16 -14.83 -22.53
CA GLY A 98 16.19 -15.96 -21.60
C GLY A 98 15.28 -15.76 -20.39
N THR A 99 15.18 -14.52 -19.87
CA THR A 99 14.27 -14.18 -18.77
C THR A 99 12.80 -14.30 -19.18
N LEU A 100 12.44 -13.80 -20.37
CA LEU A 100 11.08 -13.91 -20.91
C LEU A 100 10.71 -15.38 -21.13
N GLU A 101 11.63 -16.17 -21.68
CA GLU A 101 11.44 -17.60 -21.90
C GLU A 101 11.25 -18.37 -20.59
N ALA A 102 12.08 -18.09 -19.57
CA ALA A 102 11.94 -18.71 -18.25
C ALA A 102 10.61 -18.32 -17.56
N ALA A 103 10.17 -17.07 -17.69
CA ALA A 103 8.89 -16.61 -17.15
C ALA A 103 7.71 -17.30 -17.85
N ARG A 104 7.80 -17.46 -19.18
CA ARG A 104 6.83 -18.21 -19.98
C ARG A 104 6.75 -19.67 -19.54
N GLY A 105 7.90 -20.35 -19.42
CA GLY A 105 7.97 -21.73 -18.93
C GLY A 105 7.40 -21.91 -17.53
N ALA A 106 7.52 -20.90 -16.66
CA ALA A 106 6.86 -20.92 -15.35
C ALA A 106 5.32 -20.93 -15.47
N LEU A 107 4.75 -20.11 -16.35
CA LEU A 107 3.31 -20.08 -16.60
C LEU A 107 2.80 -21.37 -17.26
N VAL A 108 3.54 -21.93 -18.22
CA VAL A 108 3.16 -23.22 -18.84
C VAL A 108 3.16 -24.35 -17.81
N ALA A 109 4.07 -24.30 -16.83
CA ALA A 109 4.09 -25.21 -15.70
C ALA A 109 2.99 -24.92 -14.64
N GLY A 110 2.03 -24.03 -14.94
CA GLY A 110 0.92 -23.69 -14.03
C GLY A 110 1.31 -22.82 -12.84
N ARG A 111 2.51 -22.21 -12.83
CA ARG A 111 2.97 -21.35 -11.73
C ARG A 111 2.46 -19.92 -11.87
N ALA A 112 2.56 -19.15 -10.79
CA ALA A 112 2.31 -17.72 -10.81
C ALA A 112 3.61 -16.95 -11.03
N ILE A 113 3.53 -15.79 -11.69
CA ILE A 113 4.63 -14.83 -11.77
C ILE A 113 4.16 -13.46 -11.30
N THR A 114 5.10 -12.61 -10.88
CA THR A 114 4.85 -11.21 -10.56
C THR A 114 5.85 -10.32 -11.27
N LEU A 115 5.35 -9.24 -11.85
CA LEU A 115 6.16 -8.19 -12.47
C LEU A 115 5.47 -6.82 -12.38
N PHE A 116 6.26 -5.76 -12.54
CA PHE A 116 5.79 -4.38 -12.55
C PHE A 116 6.03 -3.79 -13.93
N PRO A 117 5.00 -3.65 -14.78
CA PRO A 117 5.18 -3.33 -16.20
C PRO A 117 5.75 -1.91 -16.44
N GLU A 118 5.77 -1.03 -15.44
CA GLU A 118 6.44 0.27 -15.50
C GLU A 118 7.98 0.14 -15.65
N GLY A 119 8.55 -0.97 -15.19
CA GLY A 119 9.99 -1.28 -15.30
C GLY A 119 10.91 -0.39 -14.45
N LYS A 120 10.36 0.50 -13.64
CA LYS A 120 11.05 1.34 -12.64
C LYS A 120 10.15 1.52 -11.42
N SER A 121 10.76 1.71 -10.26
CA SER A 121 10.06 2.22 -9.08
C SER A 121 10.09 3.75 -9.10
N HIS A 122 9.05 4.41 -8.58
CA HIS A 122 9.01 5.88 -8.52
C HIS A 122 8.07 6.41 -7.44
N SER A 123 8.09 7.73 -7.24
CA SER A 123 7.19 8.43 -6.31
C SER A 123 6.20 9.34 -7.01
N GLU A 124 6.03 9.20 -8.33
CA GLU A 124 5.03 9.97 -9.09
C GLU A 124 3.58 9.65 -8.68
N PRO A 125 2.67 10.62 -8.78
CA PRO A 125 1.27 10.50 -8.35
C PRO A 125 0.40 9.62 -9.26
N ALA A 126 0.88 9.29 -10.45
CA ALA A 126 0.21 8.43 -11.42
C ALA A 126 1.13 7.33 -11.96
N LEU A 127 0.52 6.31 -12.56
CA LEU A 127 1.22 5.23 -13.26
C LEU A 127 2.13 5.78 -14.37
N ALA A 128 3.35 5.25 -14.45
CA ALA A 128 4.23 5.48 -15.60
C ALA A 128 3.73 4.71 -16.84
N GLU A 129 4.32 5.01 -17.99
CA GLU A 129 4.10 4.23 -19.22
C GLU A 129 4.51 2.77 -19.02
N LEU A 130 3.65 1.85 -19.46
CA LEU A 130 3.88 0.41 -19.35
C LEU A 130 4.74 -0.11 -20.49
N LYS A 131 5.67 -1.00 -20.15
CA LYS A 131 6.44 -1.80 -21.11
C LYS A 131 5.66 -3.05 -21.51
N THR A 132 5.95 -3.54 -22.72
CA THR A 132 5.24 -4.70 -23.33
C THR A 132 5.61 -6.07 -22.75
N GLY A 133 6.59 -6.15 -21.84
CA GLY A 133 7.12 -7.42 -21.34
C GLY A 133 6.05 -8.34 -20.73
N ALA A 134 5.10 -7.76 -19.98
CA ALA A 134 3.99 -8.51 -19.38
C ALA A 134 3.13 -9.21 -20.44
N ALA A 135 2.72 -8.46 -21.47
CA ALA A 135 1.90 -8.96 -22.57
C ALA A 135 2.64 -10.02 -23.39
N ARG A 136 3.93 -9.83 -23.68
CA ARG A 136 4.76 -10.80 -24.42
C ARG A 136 4.88 -12.13 -23.68
N ILE A 137 5.14 -12.10 -22.37
CA ILE A 137 5.19 -13.32 -21.55
C ILE A 137 3.82 -14.03 -21.55
N ALA A 138 2.75 -13.27 -21.33
CA ALA A 138 1.40 -13.80 -21.26
C ALA A 138 0.96 -14.48 -22.55
N LEU A 139 1.06 -13.77 -23.67
CA LEU A 139 0.69 -14.28 -25.00
C LEU A 139 1.57 -15.45 -25.41
N GLY A 140 2.88 -15.39 -25.14
CA GLY A 140 3.79 -16.48 -25.42
C GLY A 140 3.42 -17.78 -24.70
N ALA A 141 2.99 -17.68 -23.44
CA ALA A 141 2.53 -18.85 -22.67
C ALA A 141 1.15 -19.33 -23.13
N ALA A 142 0.23 -18.41 -23.43
CA ALA A 142 -1.10 -18.74 -23.95
C ALA A 142 -1.05 -19.45 -25.32
N ARG A 143 -0.12 -19.06 -26.20
CA ARG A 143 0.14 -19.77 -27.48
C ARG A 143 0.58 -21.22 -27.29
N GLN A 144 1.13 -21.57 -26.12
CA GLN A 144 1.48 -22.94 -25.75
C GLN A 144 0.35 -23.68 -25.02
N GLY A 145 -0.87 -23.14 -25.03
CA GLY A 145 -2.06 -23.76 -24.43
C GLY A 145 -2.25 -23.48 -22.95
N ALA A 146 -1.42 -22.63 -22.33
CA ALA A 146 -1.62 -22.25 -20.93
C ALA A 146 -2.81 -21.29 -20.79
N PRO A 147 -3.81 -21.55 -19.92
CA PRO A 147 -4.94 -20.65 -19.69
C PRO A 147 -4.52 -19.49 -18.77
N VAL A 148 -3.67 -18.61 -19.28
CA VAL A 148 -3.06 -17.51 -18.50
C VAL A 148 -4.09 -16.42 -18.21
N ARG A 149 -4.09 -15.96 -16.96
CA ARG A 149 -4.82 -14.77 -16.52
C ARG A 149 -3.88 -13.72 -15.96
N ILE A 150 -4.18 -12.45 -16.22
CA ILE A 150 -3.43 -11.33 -15.65
C ILE A 150 -4.28 -10.68 -14.56
N VAL A 151 -3.74 -10.59 -13.35
CA VAL A 151 -4.41 -10.01 -12.18
C VAL A 151 -3.78 -8.65 -11.86
N PRO A 152 -4.48 -7.54 -12.06
CA PRO A 152 -4.00 -6.21 -11.69
C PRO A 152 -4.02 -6.03 -10.17
N VAL A 153 -2.94 -5.49 -9.61
CA VAL A 153 -2.75 -5.25 -8.18
C VAL A 153 -2.34 -3.81 -7.96
N GLY A 154 -3.24 -3.02 -7.39
CA GLY A 154 -2.99 -1.62 -7.03
C GLY A 154 -2.47 -1.51 -5.60
N LEU A 155 -1.38 -0.78 -5.43
CA LEU A 155 -0.74 -0.47 -4.15
C LEU A 155 -0.88 1.01 -3.86
N THR A 156 -1.62 1.35 -2.81
CA THR A 156 -1.83 2.73 -2.35
C THR A 156 -1.34 2.86 -0.91
N TYR A 157 -0.32 3.71 -0.71
CA TYR A 157 0.25 3.96 0.61
C TYR A 157 -0.27 5.28 1.17
N ALA A 158 -0.68 5.29 2.44
CA ALA A 158 -0.99 6.55 3.13
C ALA A 158 0.29 7.39 3.34
N ASP A 159 1.37 6.73 3.74
CA ASP A 159 2.73 7.26 3.73
C ASP A 159 3.68 6.06 3.64
N LYS A 160 4.31 5.86 2.48
CA LYS A 160 5.16 4.69 2.27
C LYS A 160 6.41 4.68 3.14
N HIS A 161 6.87 5.81 3.68
CA HIS A 161 8.13 5.89 4.42
C HIS A 161 7.96 5.69 5.93
N LEU A 162 6.73 5.82 6.46
CA LEU A 162 6.47 5.72 7.89
C LEU A 162 6.17 4.27 8.31
N PHE A 163 6.84 3.84 9.38
CA PHE A 163 6.52 2.59 10.06
C PHE A 163 5.11 2.67 10.64
N ARG A 164 4.34 1.58 10.52
CA ARG A 164 2.91 1.48 10.87
C ARG A 164 1.99 2.41 10.07
N SER A 165 2.48 2.96 8.97
CA SER A 165 1.59 3.57 7.98
C SER A 165 0.67 2.53 7.35
N GLU A 166 -0.40 3.00 6.73
CA GLU A 166 -1.36 2.14 6.05
C GLU A 166 -0.93 1.89 4.60
N VAL A 167 -1.07 0.64 4.16
CA VAL A 167 -1.01 0.28 2.74
C VAL A 167 -2.29 -0.48 2.40
N LEU A 168 -2.92 -0.02 1.34
CA LEU A 168 -4.08 -0.66 0.74
C LEU A 168 -3.63 -1.42 -0.50
N ILE A 169 -4.04 -2.69 -0.57
CA ILE A 169 -3.85 -3.54 -1.73
C ILE A 169 -5.22 -3.80 -2.36
N GLU A 170 -5.39 -3.35 -3.59
CA GLU A 170 -6.61 -3.50 -4.40
C GLU A 170 -6.34 -4.52 -5.50
N VAL A 171 -7.07 -5.63 -5.51
CA VAL A 171 -6.97 -6.66 -6.54
C VAL A 171 -8.14 -6.48 -7.51
N GLY A 172 -7.83 -6.20 -8.76
CA GLY A 172 -8.85 -5.97 -9.77
C GLY A 172 -9.28 -7.24 -10.51
N THR A 173 -10.22 -7.06 -11.43
CA THR A 173 -10.77 -8.17 -12.23
C THR A 173 -9.67 -8.78 -13.11
N PRO A 174 -9.51 -10.12 -13.09
CA PRO A 174 -8.57 -10.82 -13.95
C PRO A 174 -8.86 -10.56 -15.44
N ILE A 175 -7.80 -10.39 -16.23
CA ILE A 175 -7.85 -10.31 -17.69
C ILE A 175 -7.58 -11.70 -18.25
N GLU A 176 -8.49 -12.20 -19.08
CA GLU A 176 -8.33 -13.44 -19.84
C GLU A 176 -7.39 -13.20 -21.03
N VAL A 177 -6.20 -13.81 -21.02
CA VAL A 177 -5.18 -13.57 -22.07
C VAL A 177 -5.58 -14.15 -23.41
N ARG A 178 -6.37 -15.22 -23.40
CA ARG A 178 -6.88 -15.90 -24.61
C ARG A 178 -7.62 -14.96 -25.56
N ASP A 179 -8.30 -13.95 -25.02
CA ASP A 179 -9.09 -12.97 -25.79
C ASP A 179 -8.19 -12.05 -26.64
N PHE A 180 -6.88 -12.06 -26.39
CA PHE A 180 -5.88 -11.24 -27.07
C PHE A 180 -4.91 -12.07 -27.92
N LEU A 181 -5.13 -13.38 -28.06
CA LEU A 181 -4.27 -14.23 -28.88
C LEU A 181 -4.21 -13.72 -30.32
N PRO A 182 -3.01 -13.59 -30.92
CA PRO A 182 -2.89 -13.20 -32.32
C PRO A 182 -3.46 -14.27 -33.24
N ALA A 183 -4.06 -13.86 -34.34
CA ALA A 183 -4.56 -14.78 -35.37
C ALA A 183 -3.41 -15.42 -36.16
N ASP A 184 -2.33 -14.67 -36.35
CA ASP A 184 -1.11 -15.06 -37.05
C ASP A 184 0.12 -14.29 -36.50
N ASP A 185 1.33 -14.66 -36.95
CA ASP A 185 2.56 -14.00 -36.50
C ASP A 185 2.65 -12.52 -36.90
N ALA A 186 1.99 -12.11 -37.99
CA ALA A 186 1.98 -10.72 -38.44
C ALA A 186 1.14 -9.82 -37.50
N SER A 187 0.11 -10.37 -36.87
CA SER A 187 -0.76 -9.69 -35.93
C SER A 187 -0.20 -9.61 -34.49
N GLU A 188 0.88 -10.35 -34.18
CA GLU A 188 1.46 -10.41 -32.84
C GLU A 188 1.79 -9.03 -32.23
N PRO A 189 2.42 -8.07 -32.96
CA PRO A 189 2.68 -6.74 -32.42
C PRO A 189 1.41 -5.98 -32.05
N ALA A 190 0.31 -6.17 -32.79
CA ALA A 190 -0.97 -5.54 -32.49
C ALA A 190 -1.61 -6.14 -31.23
N SER A 191 -1.62 -7.48 -31.10
CA SER A 191 -2.08 -8.17 -29.90
C SER A 191 -1.29 -7.78 -28.65
N VAL A 192 0.04 -7.68 -28.75
CA VAL A 192 0.90 -7.24 -27.64
C VAL A 192 0.53 -5.82 -27.20
N ARG A 193 0.32 -4.90 -28.15
CA ARG A 193 -0.11 -3.53 -27.85
C ARG A 193 -1.49 -3.50 -27.20
N ALA A 194 -2.45 -4.23 -27.76
CA ALA A 194 -3.82 -4.29 -27.25
C ALA A 194 -3.88 -4.84 -25.81
N LEU A 195 -3.16 -5.93 -25.53
CA LEU A 195 -3.08 -6.49 -24.19
C LEU A 195 -2.33 -5.55 -23.23
N THR A 196 -1.28 -4.87 -23.68
CA THR A 196 -0.55 -3.89 -22.85
C THR A 196 -1.48 -2.73 -22.45
N GLU A 197 -2.28 -2.21 -23.38
CA GLU A 197 -3.26 -1.16 -23.09
C GLU A 197 -4.37 -1.66 -22.16
N ARG A 198 -4.85 -2.91 -22.35
CA ARG A 198 -5.82 -3.53 -21.44
C ARG A 198 -5.28 -3.65 -20.02
N ILE A 199 -4.00 -4.03 -19.87
CA ILE A 199 -3.29 -4.08 -18.59
C ILE A 199 -3.18 -2.67 -17.98
N ALA A 200 -2.82 -1.67 -18.78
CA ALA A 200 -2.73 -0.28 -18.32
C ALA A 200 -4.07 0.22 -17.77
N GLY A 201 -5.16 0.01 -18.52
CA GLY A 201 -6.51 0.35 -18.10
C GLY A 201 -6.95 -0.39 -16.83
N ALA A 202 -6.59 -1.67 -16.70
CA ALA A 202 -6.89 -2.46 -15.51
C ALA A 202 -6.10 -1.97 -14.28
N LEU A 203 -4.81 -1.66 -14.43
CA LEU A 203 -4.01 -1.07 -13.35
C LEU A 203 -4.54 0.30 -12.94
N ARG A 204 -4.92 1.16 -13.89
CA ARG A 204 -5.54 2.46 -13.60
C ARG A 204 -6.84 2.32 -12.79
N SER A 205 -7.59 1.23 -12.97
CA SER A 205 -8.84 0.99 -12.23
C SER A 205 -8.62 0.63 -10.76
N VAL A 206 -7.44 0.14 -10.39
CA VAL A 206 -7.08 -0.28 -9.02
C VAL A 206 -6.07 0.66 -8.34
N THR A 207 -5.60 1.70 -9.03
CA THR A 207 -4.71 2.73 -8.47
C THR A 207 -5.39 4.10 -8.45
N LEU A 208 -4.87 5.04 -7.65
CA LEU A 208 -5.47 6.39 -7.51
C LEU A 208 -5.29 7.27 -8.75
N ASN A 209 -4.12 7.25 -9.39
CA ASN A 209 -3.75 8.09 -10.55
C ASN A 209 -4.10 9.57 -10.40
N LEU A 210 -3.33 10.27 -9.57
CA LEU A 210 -3.50 11.72 -9.38
C LEU A 210 -2.65 12.47 -10.40
N GLU A 211 -3.09 13.65 -10.82
CA GLU A 211 -2.26 14.55 -11.63
C GLU A 211 -1.08 15.11 -10.81
N GLN A 212 -1.34 15.41 -9.54
CA GLN A 212 -0.38 16.00 -8.60
C GLN A 212 -0.66 15.53 -7.17
N TRP A 213 0.38 15.48 -6.31
CA TRP A 213 0.25 14.98 -4.94
C TRP A 213 -0.60 15.89 -4.04
N GLU A 214 -0.66 17.19 -4.36
CA GLU A 214 -1.43 18.22 -3.66
C GLU A 214 -2.94 17.96 -3.72
N ASP A 215 -3.38 17.08 -4.61
CA ASP A 215 -4.77 16.68 -4.74
C ASP A 215 -5.17 15.62 -3.70
N LEU A 216 -4.22 14.86 -3.16
CA LEU A 216 -4.53 13.75 -2.24
C LEU A 216 -5.26 14.22 -0.97
N PRO A 217 -4.81 15.29 -0.25
CA PRO A 217 -5.53 15.78 0.92
C PRO A 217 -6.95 16.27 0.59
N LEU A 218 -7.14 16.88 -0.59
CA LEU A 218 -8.44 17.33 -1.06
C LEU A 218 -9.40 16.16 -1.26
N LEU A 219 -8.94 15.10 -1.94
CA LEU A 219 -9.72 13.89 -2.17
C LEU A 219 -10.05 13.15 -0.86
N GLN A 220 -9.08 13.03 0.05
CA GLN A 220 -9.28 12.41 1.36
C GLN A 220 -10.30 13.19 2.19
N LEU A 221 -10.25 14.53 2.17
CA LEU A 221 -11.24 15.36 2.86
C LEU A 221 -12.63 15.20 2.25
N ALA A 222 -12.75 15.25 0.92
CA ALA A 222 -14.02 15.08 0.23
C ALA A 222 -14.66 13.72 0.56
N GLU A 223 -13.85 12.66 0.53
CA GLU A 223 -14.26 11.31 0.86
C GLU A 223 -14.71 11.16 2.32
N ARG A 224 -13.99 11.76 3.28
CA ARG A 224 -14.39 11.74 4.70
C ARG A 224 -15.69 12.49 4.95
N LEU A 225 -15.86 13.66 4.33
CA LEU A 225 -17.09 14.45 4.43
C LEU A 225 -18.28 13.70 3.84
N TYR A 226 -18.10 13.09 2.66
CA TYR A 226 -19.12 12.28 2.02
C TYR A 226 -19.50 11.05 2.86
N ALA A 227 -18.51 10.28 3.31
CA ALA A 227 -18.69 9.10 4.14
C ALA A 227 -19.46 9.44 5.43
N LEU A 228 -19.08 10.53 6.11
CA LEU A 228 -19.74 11.00 7.31
C LEU A 228 -21.21 11.34 7.07
N ARG A 229 -21.51 12.11 6.01
CA ARG A 229 -22.88 12.49 5.65
C ARG A 229 -23.74 11.28 5.32
N GLN A 230 -23.19 10.30 4.59
CA GLN A 230 -23.88 9.06 4.25
C GLN A 230 -23.92 8.03 5.40
N LYS A 231 -23.28 8.31 6.54
CA LYS A 231 -23.09 7.36 7.66
C LYS A 231 -22.45 6.05 7.20
N GLN A 232 -21.52 6.13 6.25
CA GLN A 232 -20.77 5.02 5.69
C GLN A 232 -19.31 5.09 6.14
N ALA A 233 -18.60 3.95 6.07
CA ALA A 233 -17.15 3.96 6.22
C ALA A 233 -16.48 4.60 4.99
N VAL A 234 -15.29 5.15 5.17
CA VAL A 234 -14.42 5.55 4.05
C VAL A 234 -14.16 4.35 3.16
N ASP A 235 -14.30 4.56 1.85
CA ASP A 235 -14.20 3.52 0.84
C ASP A 235 -13.11 3.87 -0.19
N PRO A 236 -12.09 3.01 -0.33
CA PRO A 236 -11.06 3.23 -1.33
C PRO A 236 -11.55 3.25 -2.77
N GLU A 237 -12.63 2.54 -3.08
CA GLU A 237 -13.22 2.57 -4.41
C GLU A 237 -13.77 3.97 -4.71
N ARG A 238 -14.49 4.58 -3.76
CA ARG A 238 -14.93 5.98 -3.88
C ARG A 238 -13.76 6.93 -4.02
N LEU A 239 -12.65 6.72 -3.30
CA LEU A 239 -11.46 7.55 -3.44
C LEU A 239 -10.90 7.55 -4.88
N ARG A 240 -10.95 6.41 -5.58
CA ARG A 240 -10.59 6.32 -7.01
C ARG A 240 -11.61 7.04 -7.90
N TYR A 241 -12.91 6.94 -7.59
CA TYR A 241 -13.93 7.72 -8.28
C TYR A 241 -13.72 9.23 -8.11
N TRP A 242 -13.38 9.69 -6.90
CA TRP A 242 -13.05 11.09 -6.65
C TRP A 242 -11.85 11.54 -7.46
N ALA A 243 -10.78 10.73 -7.54
CA ALA A 243 -9.61 11.05 -8.35
C ALA A 243 -9.95 11.24 -9.84
N ARG A 244 -10.75 10.33 -10.43
CA ARG A 244 -11.22 10.45 -11.82
C ARG A 244 -12.13 11.67 -12.01
N GLY A 245 -13.05 11.90 -11.08
CA GLY A 245 -13.96 13.06 -11.12
C GLY A 245 -13.21 14.38 -11.01
N LEU A 246 -12.16 14.43 -10.20
CA LEU A 246 -11.32 15.61 -10.02
C LEU A 246 -10.63 16.03 -11.32
N HIS A 247 -10.11 15.07 -12.08
CA HIS A 247 -9.52 15.32 -13.40
C HIS A 247 -10.53 15.99 -14.33
N LEU A 248 -11.74 15.43 -14.43
CA LEU A 248 -12.80 15.95 -15.29
C LEU A 248 -13.29 17.33 -14.82
N PHE A 249 -13.45 17.51 -13.50
CA PHE A 249 -13.87 18.78 -12.91
C PHE A 249 -12.85 19.89 -13.16
N ARG A 250 -11.56 19.59 -13.03
CA ARG A 250 -10.46 20.52 -13.32
C ARG A 250 -10.41 20.92 -14.78
N SER A 251 -10.57 19.96 -15.71
CA SER A 251 -10.45 20.22 -17.14
C SER A 251 -11.65 20.99 -17.70
N GLU A 252 -12.86 20.68 -17.25
CA GLU A 252 -14.09 21.33 -17.73
C GLU A 252 -14.36 22.69 -17.08
N GLN A 253 -14.08 22.82 -15.77
CA GLN A 253 -14.46 24.01 -14.98
C GLN A 253 -13.29 24.53 -14.12
N PRO A 254 -12.17 24.97 -14.73
CA PRO A 254 -10.95 25.31 -14.00
C PRO A 254 -11.13 26.42 -12.96
N GLU A 255 -11.93 27.46 -13.26
CA GLU A 255 -12.20 28.54 -12.32
C GLU A 255 -13.03 28.10 -11.11
N ARG A 256 -14.07 27.28 -11.34
CA ARG A 256 -14.90 26.71 -10.27
C ARG A 256 -14.06 25.75 -9.42
N PHE A 257 -13.23 24.92 -10.06
CA PHE A 257 -12.28 24.06 -9.37
C PHE A 257 -11.34 24.84 -8.46
N ALA A 258 -10.74 25.94 -8.95
CA ALA A 258 -9.85 26.77 -8.13
C ALA A 258 -10.55 27.32 -6.88
N ARG A 259 -11.80 27.81 -7.00
CA ARG A 259 -12.59 28.29 -5.87
C ARG A 259 -12.89 27.18 -4.86
N VAL A 260 -13.45 26.05 -5.33
CA VAL A 260 -13.77 24.90 -4.48
C VAL A 260 -12.51 24.39 -3.76
N ARG A 261 -11.39 24.28 -4.47
CA ARG A 261 -10.11 23.87 -3.89
C ARG A 261 -9.69 24.79 -2.73
N VAL A 262 -9.80 26.11 -2.89
CA VAL A 262 -9.44 27.06 -1.83
C VAL A 262 -10.35 26.87 -0.60
N GLU A 263 -11.64 26.69 -0.79
CA GLU A 263 -12.61 26.48 0.29
C GLU A 263 -12.30 25.19 1.07
N PHE A 264 -12.14 24.07 0.36
CA PHE A 264 -11.81 22.78 0.95
C PHE A 264 -10.47 22.79 1.67
N MET A 265 -9.43 23.36 1.04
CA MET A 265 -8.11 23.41 1.66
C MET A 265 -8.10 24.35 2.88
N SER A 266 -8.85 25.44 2.86
CA SER A 266 -9.00 26.31 4.03
C SER A 266 -9.64 25.57 5.20
N PHE A 267 -10.69 24.79 4.95
CA PHE A 267 -11.31 23.93 5.96
C PHE A 267 -10.36 22.84 6.45
N TYR A 268 -9.64 22.17 5.53
CA TYR A 268 -8.62 21.18 5.86
C TYR A 268 -7.59 21.74 6.85
N TRP A 269 -7.04 22.94 6.57
CA TRP A 269 -6.06 23.56 7.45
C TRP A 269 -6.65 24.00 8.79
N ARG A 270 -7.91 24.48 8.82
CA ARG A 270 -8.62 24.77 10.08
C ARG A 270 -8.77 23.52 10.94
N LEU A 271 -9.15 22.39 10.35
CA LEU A 271 -9.23 21.10 11.04
C LEU A 271 -7.86 20.63 11.54
N ALA A 272 -6.82 20.75 10.70
CA ALA A 272 -5.45 20.39 11.08
C ALA A 272 -4.93 21.20 12.27
N LEU A 273 -5.27 22.51 12.36
CA LEU A 273 -4.89 23.38 13.48
C LEU A 273 -5.50 22.93 14.81
N VAL A 274 -6.72 22.41 14.80
CA VAL A 274 -7.39 21.87 16.00
C VAL A 274 -7.11 20.38 16.21
N ARG A 275 -6.30 19.77 15.33
CA ARG A 275 -5.99 18.34 15.28
C ARG A 275 -7.24 17.47 15.23
N ALA A 276 -8.27 17.91 14.50
CA ALA A 276 -9.52 17.17 14.35
C ALA A 276 -9.70 16.67 12.92
N ASP A 277 -10.49 15.62 12.78
CA ASP A 277 -11.01 15.08 11.53
C ASP A 277 -12.51 15.43 11.38
N PRO A 278 -13.11 15.41 10.18
CA PRO A 278 -14.56 15.57 10.06
C PRO A 278 -15.35 14.59 10.94
N THR A 279 -14.87 13.36 11.11
CA THR A 279 -15.54 12.36 11.97
C THR A 279 -15.56 12.78 13.44
N ASP A 280 -14.52 13.48 13.93
CA ASP A 280 -14.44 13.97 15.31
C ASP A 280 -15.50 15.04 15.62
N LEU A 281 -15.97 15.77 14.59
CA LEU A 281 -17.01 16.79 14.74
C LEU A 281 -18.35 16.19 15.13
N SER A 282 -18.60 14.93 14.71
CA SER A 282 -19.85 14.21 14.98
C SER A 282 -19.93 13.58 16.37
N LEU A 283 -18.83 13.58 17.13
CA LEU A 283 -18.78 12.97 18.46
C LEU A 283 -19.64 13.74 19.48
N GLU A 284 -20.61 13.03 20.06
CA GLU A 284 -21.35 13.46 21.25
C GLU A 284 -20.69 12.89 22.52
N TYR A 285 -20.17 13.77 23.37
CA TYR A 285 -19.55 13.36 24.63
C TYR A 285 -20.62 13.04 25.68
N ARG A 286 -21.03 11.75 25.74
CA ARG A 286 -21.97 11.26 26.75
C ARG A 286 -21.24 10.81 28.03
N PRO A 287 -21.80 11.03 29.24
CA PRO A 287 -21.09 10.78 30.50
C PRO A 287 -20.64 9.32 30.70
N VAL A 288 -21.49 8.35 30.37
CA VAL A 288 -21.21 6.92 30.61
C VAL A 288 -20.09 6.37 29.69
N PRO A 289 -20.12 6.58 28.36
CA PRO A 289 -18.99 6.24 27.49
C PRO A 289 -17.67 6.90 27.90
N VAL A 290 -17.72 8.18 28.31
CA VAL A 290 -16.54 8.91 28.77
C VAL A 290 -15.98 8.30 30.06
N ALA A 291 -16.82 7.99 31.05
CA ALA A 291 -16.37 7.35 32.29
C ALA A 291 -15.71 5.98 32.02
N ARG A 292 -16.31 5.16 31.15
CA ARG A 292 -15.72 3.86 30.75
C ARG A 292 -14.38 4.05 30.03
N PHE A 293 -14.27 5.04 29.15
CA PHE A 293 -13.01 5.39 28.47
C PHE A 293 -11.94 5.81 29.48
N VAL A 294 -12.28 6.69 30.43
CA VAL A 294 -11.37 7.16 31.48
C VAL A 294 -10.86 5.99 32.32
N VAL A 295 -11.74 5.15 32.87
CA VAL A 295 -11.34 3.99 33.68
C VAL A 295 -10.43 3.04 32.91
N LYS A 296 -10.79 2.70 31.67
CA LYS A 296 -9.99 1.81 30.81
C LYS A 296 -8.58 2.37 30.54
N ASN A 297 -8.46 3.68 30.38
CA ASN A 297 -7.17 4.32 30.11
C ASN A 297 -6.37 4.57 31.39
N LEU A 298 -7.01 4.82 32.54
CA LEU A 298 -6.33 4.86 33.84
C LEU A 298 -5.72 3.51 34.20
N LEU A 299 -6.43 2.40 33.97
CA LEU A 299 -5.88 1.05 34.16
C LEU A 299 -4.69 0.81 33.22
N LEU A 300 -4.80 1.21 31.96
CA LEU A 300 -3.71 1.09 31.00
C LEU A 300 -2.50 1.97 31.39
N LEU A 301 -2.72 3.14 31.98
CA LEU A 301 -1.64 3.98 32.49
C LEU A 301 -0.99 3.34 33.73
N ALA A 302 -1.77 2.87 34.69
CA ALA A 302 -1.26 2.28 35.93
C ALA A 302 -0.40 1.03 35.67
N PHE A 303 -0.86 0.11 34.83
CA PHE A 303 -0.18 -1.17 34.58
C PHE A 303 0.67 -1.18 33.32
N GLY A 304 0.29 -0.41 32.29
CA GLY A 304 0.97 -0.39 31.01
C GLY A 304 2.11 0.63 30.93
N LEU A 305 2.06 1.75 31.65
CA LEU A 305 3.08 2.81 31.54
C LEU A 305 4.48 2.35 31.96
N PRO A 306 4.69 1.59 33.07
CA PRO A 306 6.03 1.13 33.43
C PRO A 306 6.65 0.21 32.38
N LEU A 307 5.86 -0.74 31.86
CA LEU A 307 6.30 -1.65 30.80
C LEU A 307 6.54 -0.90 29.48
N TYR A 308 5.70 0.08 29.16
CA TYR A 308 5.87 0.93 28.00
C TYR A 308 7.14 1.77 28.09
N ALA A 309 7.41 2.40 29.24
CA ALA A 309 8.61 3.19 29.46
C ALA A 309 9.88 2.33 29.35
N LEU A 310 9.86 1.13 29.95
CA LEU A 310 10.94 0.15 29.80
C LEU A 310 11.17 -0.20 28.32
N GLY A 311 10.09 -0.51 27.59
CA GLY A 311 10.16 -0.82 26.17
C GLY A 311 10.68 0.34 25.33
N LEU A 312 10.24 1.57 25.58
CA LEU A 312 10.73 2.76 24.90
C LEU A 312 12.23 2.91 25.06
N VAL A 313 12.76 2.79 26.28
CA VAL A 313 14.20 2.88 26.54
C VAL A 313 14.94 1.73 25.85
N LEU A 314 14.46 0.49 26.03
CA LEU A 314 15.11 -0.71 25.51
C LEU A 314 15.15 -0.77 23.97
N PHE A 315 14.11 -0.24 23.31
CA PHE A 315 13.98 -0.28 21.85
C PHE A 315 14.28 1.05 21.16
N TYR A 316 14.70 2.08 21.90
CA TYR A 316 15.03 3.38 21.32
C TYR A 316 16.15 3.29 20.27
N VAL A 317 17.26 2.63 20.62
CA VAL A 317 18.41 2.45 19.73
C VAL A 317 18.04 1.67 18.46
N PRO A 318 17.45 0.46 18.53
CA PRO A 318 17.08 -0.29 17.33
C PRO A 318 16.00 0.41 16.50
N TYR A 319 15.20 1.32 17.07
CA TYR A 319 14.27 2.17 16.32
C TYR A 319 14.97 3.31 15.55
N LEU A 320 16.04 3.89 16.12
CA LEU A 320 16.77 4.99 15.48
C LEU A 320 17.61 4.56 14.28
N LEU A 321 18.23 3.37 14.34
CA LEU A 321 19.16 2.90 13.32
C LEU A 321 18.54 2.79 11.92
N PRO A 322 17.35 2.19 11.72
CA PRO A 322 16.70 2.15 10.41
C PRO A 322 16.39 3.55 9.86
N ARG A 323 15.97 4.46 10.74
CA ARG A 323 15.66 5.85 10.37
C ARG A 323 16.91 6.61 9.96
N TRP A 324 18.06 6.33 10.56
CA TRP A 324 19.34 6.91 10.17
C TRP A 324 19.85 6.32 8.85
N ALA A 325 19.80 4.99 8.70
CA ALA A 325 20.27 4.28 7.51
C ALA A 325 19.51 4.69 6.24
N SER A 326 18.21 5.01 6.35
CA SER A 326 17.40 5.40 5.19
C SER A 326 17.53 6.87 4.79
N ARG A 327 18.27 7.72 5.52
CA ARG A 327 18.27 9.19 5.28
C ARG A 327 18.78 9.59 3.89
N LYS A 328 19.73 8.82 3.36
CA LYS A 328 20.36 9.06 2.05
C LYS A 328 19.72 8.26 0.91
N ALA A 329 18.71 7.44 1.22
CA ALA A 329 18.07 6.60 0.22
C ALA A 329 17.01 7.40 -0.54
N GLU A 330 16.90 7.13 -1.85
CA GLU A 330 15.83 7.68 -2.69
C GLU A 330 14.45 7.29 -2.11
N LEU A 331 13.45 8.16 -2.29
CA LEU A 331 12.15 8.03 -1.64
C LEU A 331 11.53 6.63 -1.88
N ASP A 332 11.49 6.17 -3.12
CA ASP A 332 10.93 4.88 -3.54
C ASP A 332 11.64 3.65 -2.94
N ILE A 333 12.84 3.79 -2.34
CA ILE A 333 13.55 2.70 -1.65
C ILE A 333 13.74 2.92 -0.15
N GLN A 334 13.34 4.08 0.42
CA GLN A 334 13.53 4.35 1.85
C GLN A 334 12.87 3.29 2.74
N ALA A 335 11.66 2.85 2.40
CA ALA A 335 10.97 1.81 3.16
C ALA A 335 11.70 0.47 3.09
N THR A 336 12.25 0.13 1.93
CA THR A 336 13.08 -1.07 1.74
C THR A 336 14.28 -1.05 2.68
N VAL A 337 15.00 0.08 2.73
CA VAL A 337 16.15 0.24 3.63
C VAL A 337 15.71 0.12 5.08
N LYS A 338 14.65 0.83 5.49
CA LYS A 338 14.12 0.75 6.87
C LYS A 338 13.70 -0.67 7.23
N PHE A 339 13.03 -1.38 6.34
CA PHE A 339 12.56 -2.75 6.58
C PHE A 339 13.73 -3.72 6.78
N LEU A 340 14.70 -3.73 5.86
CA LEU A 340 15.85 -4.64 5.93
C LEU A 340 16.77 -4.34 7.11
N THR A 341 17.01 -3.05 7.37
CA THR A 341 17.83 -2.63 8.52
C THR A 341 17.12 -2.90 9.84
N ALA A 342 15.81 -2.64 9.94
CA ALA A 342 15.03 -2.98 11.12
C ALA A 342 15.06 -4.49 11.38
N TRP A 343 14.86 -5.32 10.36
CA TRP A 343 14.98 -6.77 10.50
C TRP A 343 16.34 -7.17 11.07
N GLY A 344 17.45 -6.81 10.41
CA GLY A 344 18.78 -7.18 10.87
C GLY A 344 19.12 -6.66 12.27
N VAL A 345 18.84 -5.38 12.53
CA VAL A 345 19.10 -4.74 13.82
C VAL A 345 18.25 -5.35 14.94
N SER A 346 16.97 -5.63 14.70
CA SER A 346 16.09 -6.23 15.72
C SER A 346 16.55 -7.63 16.13
N TRP A 347 16.96 -8.48 15.17
CA TRP A 347 17.50 -9.81 15.48
C TRP A 347 18.83 -9.73 16.23
N ALA A 348 19.75 -8.87 15.79
CA ALA A 348 21.02 -8.65 16.49
C ALA A 348 20.79 -8.12 17.91
N TRP A 349 19.91 -7.12 18.08
CA TRP A 349 19.59 -6.52 19.37
C TRP A 349 18.97 -7.55 20.33
N TRP A 350 18.00 -8.33 19.86
CA TRP A 350 17.39 -9.39 20.67
C TRP A 350 18.40 -10.46 21.08
N GLY A 351 19.27 -10.90 20.17
CA GLY A 351 20.36 -11.84 20.45
C GLY A 351 21.35 -11.29 21.48
N LEU A 352 21.76 -10.03 21.35
CA LEU A 352 22.66 -9.36 22.30
C LEU A 352 22.07 -9.24 23.70
N LEU A 353 20.81 -8.83 23.82
CA LEU A 353 20.12 -8.75 25.11
C LEU A 353 20.02 -10.13 25.76
N THR A 354 19.66 -11.15 24.98
CA THR A 354 19.55 -12.53 25.46
C THR A 354 20.90 -13.08 25.91
N LEU A 355 21.96 -12.87 25.13
CA LEU A 355 23.31 -13.31 25.46
C LEU A 355 23.83 -12.59 26.71
N GLY A 356 23.65 -11.27 26.81
CA GLY A 356 24.04 -10.51 27.99
C GLY A 356 23.33 -11.00 29.26
N ALA A 357 22.02 -11.25 29.16
CA ALA A 357 21.23 -11.82 30.26
C ALA A 357 21.71 -13.23 30.66
N TRP A 358 22.04 -14.06 29.67
CA TRP A 358 22.57 -15.41 29.90
C TRP A 358 23.94 -15.38 30.57
N LEU A 359 24.83 -14.49 30.16
CA LEU A 359 26.16 -14.34 30.77
C LEU A 359 26.08 -13.81 32.21
N TRP A 360 25.10 -12.97 32.51
CA TRP A 360 24.93 -12.38 33.84
C TRP A 360 24.25 -13.32 34.85
N GLY A 361 23.18 -14.01 34.45
CA GLY A 361 22.33 -14.79 35.36
C GLY A 361 22.08 -16.23 34.92
N GLY A 362 22.84 -16.73 33.94
CA GLY A 362 22.66 -18.06 33.38
C GLY A 362 21.30 -18.26 32.72
N ALA A 363 20.89 -19.52 32.61
CA ALA A 363 19.61 -19.90 31.99
C ALA A 363 18.39 -19.30 32.71
N ALA A 364 18.48 -19.08 34.02
CA ALA A 364 17.39 -18.56 34.83
C ALA A 364 16.97 -17.13 34.42
N VAL A 365 17.91 -16.33 33.89
CA VAL A 365 17.63 -14.97 33.40
C VAL A 365 17.60 -14.92 31.88
N GLY A 366 18.46 -15.69 31.21
CA GLY A 366 18.52 -15.74 29.75
C GLY A 366 17.24 -16.23 29.08
N LEU A 367 16.60 -17.29 29.60
CA LEU A 367 15.35 -17.83 29.01
C LEU A 367 14.18 -16.84 29.12
N PRO A 368 13.91 -16.21 30.29
CA PRO A 368 12.91 -15.15 30.37
C PRO A 368 13.18 -13.98 29.42
N VAL A 369 14.42 -13.56 29.21
CA VAL A 369 14.75 -12.46 28.28
C VAL A 369 14.54 -12.89 26.83
N LEU A 370 14.93 -14.12 26.48
CA LEU A 370 14.70 -14.67 25.13
C LEU A 370 13.21 -14.59 24.76
N VAL A 371 12.31 -15.02 25.64
CA VAL A 371 10.86 -15.02 25.37
C VAL A 371 10.22 -13.65 25.60
N GLY A 372 10.67 -12.94 26.64
CA GLY A 372 10.07 -11.70 27.11
C GLY A 372 10.34 -10.50 26.22
N VAL A 373 11.53 -10.41 25.59
CA VAL A 373 11.88 -9.25 24.75
C VAL A 373 10.95 -9.09 23.55
N PRO A 374 10.65 -10.12 22.73
CA PRO A 374 9.67 -10.01 21.66
C PRO A 374 8.26 -9.63 22.14
N LEU A 375 7.81 -10.20 23.27
CA LEU A 375 6.51 -9.87 23.86
C LEU A 375 6.45 -8.41 24.33
N LEU A 376 7.52 -7.94 24.98
CA LEU A 376 7.66 -6.55 25.39
C LEU A 376 7.71 -5.62 24.18
N ALA A 377 8.37 -5.98 23.09
CA ALA A 377 8.39 -5.20 21.86
C ALA A 377 6.99 -5.04 21.26
N LEU A 378 6.23 -6.14 21.15
CA LEU A 378 4.84 -6.13 20.67
C LEU A 378 3.92 -5.34 21.60
N LEU A 379 4.07 -5.49 22.91
CA LEU A 379 3.33 -4.71 23.90
C LEU A 379 3.66 -3.21 23.79
N THR A 380 4.94 -2.86 23.65
CA THR A 380 5.39 -1.47 23.48
C THR A 380 4.82 -0.86 22.22
N LEU A 381 4.80 -1.62 21.12
CA LEU A 381 4.17 -1.21 19.87
C LEU A 381 2.66 -0.98 20.06
N TYR A 382 1.94 -1.96 20.63
CA TYR A 382 0.51 -1.85 20.91
C TYR A 382 0.17 -0.62 21.77
N LEU A 383 0.94 -0.41 22.84
CA LEU A 383 0.76 0.74 23.72
C LEU A 383 1.10 2.05 23.01
N SER A 384 2.14 2.10 22.16
CA SER A 384 2.48 3.31 21.38
C SER A 384 1.36 3.72 20.44
N GLU A 385 0.76 2.77 19.72
CA GLU A 385 -0.36 3.03 18.81
C GLU A 385 -1.59 3.51 19.59
N ARG A 386 -1.87 2.86 20.72
CA ARG A 386 -3.01 3.23 21.56
C ARG A 386 -2.81 4.60 22.21
N TRP A 387 -1.61 4.92 22.66
CA TRP A 387 -1.29 6.24 23.20
C TRP A 387 -1.45 7.33 22.15
N ALA A 388 -1.06 7.09 20.90
CA ALA A 388 -1.25 8.06 19.82
C ALA A 388 -2.75 8.39 19.62
N VAL A 389 -3.62 7.39 19.66
CA VAL A 389 -5.09 7.59 19.56
C VAL A 389 -5.64 8.32 20.79
N VAL A 390 -5.26 7.90 22.00
CA VAL A 390 -5.73 8.57 23.24
C VAL A 390 -5.29 10.03 23.27
N TRP A 391 -4.07 10.34 22.87
CA TRP A 391 -3.58 11.72 22.80
C TRP A 391 -4.32 12.56 21.74
N HIS A 392 -4.72 11.95 20.61
CA HIS A 392 -5.58 12.59 19.62
C HIS A 392 -6.95 12.94 20.24
N ASP A 393 -7.64 11.97 20.82
CA ASP A 393 -8.96 12.15 21.44
C ASP A 393 -8.93 13.21 22.56
N VAL A 394 -7.88 13.17 23.40
CA VAL A 394 -7.68 14.15 24.48
C VAL A 394 -7.43 15.54 23.91
N ALA A 395 -6.56 15.67 22.89
CA ALA A 395 -6.29 16.95 22.26
C ALA A 395 -7.57 17.55 21.65
N VAL A 396 -8.34 16.75 20.90
CA VAL A 396 -9.63 17.14 20.32
C VAL A 396 -10.64 17.52 21.40
N PHE A 397 -10.72 16.77 22.50
CA PHE A 397 -11.61 17.09 23.62
C PHE A 397 -11.28 18.45 24.24
N PHE A 398 -10.01 18.75 24.49
CA PHE A 398 -9.63 20.05 25.07
C PHE A 398 -9.77 21.21 24.07
N THR A 399 -9.56 20.98 22.77
CA THR A 399 -9.69 22.04 21.74
C THR A 399 -11.13 22.32 21.38
N LEU A 400 -11.98 21.30 21.18
CA LEU A 400 -13.36 21.44 20.74
C LEU A 400 -14.38 21.35 21.88
N GLY A 401 -14.11 20.55 22.91
CA GLY A 401 -15.03 20.38 24.05
C GLY A 401 -15.17 21.64 24.90
N SER A 402 -14.11 22.45 25.01
CA SER A 402 -14.15 23.74 25.72
C SER A 402 -14.60 24.93 24.84
N ARG A 403 -14.77 24.72 23.53
CA ARG A 403 -15.02 25.77 22.54
C ARG A 403 -16.26 25.48 21.69
N ALA A 404 -17.43 25.44 22.33
CA ALA A 404 -18.72 25.12 21.67
C ALA A 404 -18.95 25.93 20.37
N LYS A 405 -18.73 27.26 20.41
CA LYS A 405 -18.89 28.14 19.22
C LYS A 405 -17.95 27.77 18.06
N LEU A 406 -16.73 27.32 18.36
CA LEU A 406 -15.79 26.88 17.32
C LEU A 406 -16.25 25.55 16.71
N LYS A 407 -16.67 24.60 17.56
CA LYS A 407 -17.23 23.32 17.10
C LYS A 407 -18.45 23.54 16.22
N GLU A 408 -19.40 24.38 16.64
CA GLU A 408 -20.59 24.73 15.85
C GLU A 408 -20.24 25.29 14.46
N ARG A 409 -19.26 26.23 14.40
CA ARG A 409 -18.78 26.78 13.12
C ARG A 409 -18.17 25.71 12.21
N LEU A 410 -17.31 24.86 12.74
CA LEU A 410 -16.67 23.78 11.97
C LEU A 410 -17.68 22.73 11.50
N VAL A 411 -18.68 22.42 12.32
CA VAL A 411 -19.79 21.52 11.93
C VAL A 411 -20.61 22.14 10.81
N ALA A 412 -20.99 23.41 10.91
CA ALA A 412 -21.76 24.11 9.88
C ALA A 412 -20.99 24.17 8.55
N GLU A 413 -19.70 24.53 8.60
CA GLU A 413 -18.83 24.57 7.43
C GLU A 413 -18.63 23.18 6.81
N GLY A 414 -18.34 22.16 7.64
CA GLY A 414 -18.20 20.78 7.18
C GLY A 414 -19.49 20.24 6.55
N THR A 415 -20.66 20.62 7.08
CA THR A 415 -21.96 20.22 6.50
C THR A 415 -22.16 20.85 5.13
N ALA A 416 -21.88 22.15 4.98
CA ALA A 416 -21.98 22.84 3.69
C ALA A 416 -21.01 22.26 2.64
N LEU A 417 -19.77 21.95 3.05
CA LEU A 417 -18.81 21.31 2.16
C LEU A 417 -19.24 19.88 1.79
N ALA A 418 -19.79 19.11 2.73
CA ALA A 418 -20.32 17.78 2.42
C ALA A 418 -21.47 17.83 1.40
N GLU A 419 -22.32 18.85 1.46
CA GLU A 419 -23.37 19.11 0.45
C GLU A 419 -22.76 19.46 -0.91
N ALA A 420 -21.70 20.29 -0.93
CA ALA A 420 -20.98 20.59 -2.16
C ALA A 420 -20.33 19.34 -2.77
N VAL A 421 -19.75 18.45 -1.96
CA VAL A 421 -19.21 17.15 -2.41
C VAL A 421 -20.31 16.29 -3.03
N GLU A 422 -21.47 16.18 -2.37
CA GLU A 422 -22.60 15.40 -2.85
C GLU A 422 -23.16 15.96 -4.18
N GLY A 423 -23.26 17.29 -4.29
CA GLY A 423 -23.66 17.96 -5.53
C GLY A 423 -22.68 17.70 -6.68
N LEU A 424 -21.37 17.80 -6.43
CA LEU A 424 -20.34 17.47 -7.42
C LEU A 424 -20.39 15.99 -7.81
N ALA A 425 -20.61 15.07 -6.86
CA ALA A 425 -20.82 13.66 -7.19
C ALA A 425 -22.06 13.46 -8.08
N GLY A 426 -23.17 14.13 -7.79
CA GLY A 426 -24.36 14.07 -8.64
C GLY A 426 -24.13 14.58 -10.06
N GLU A 427 -23.35 15.65 -10.21
CA GLU A 427 -23.01 16.26 -11.50
C GLU A 427 -22.08 15.36 -12.35
N TYR A 428 -21.06 14.76 -11.72
CA TYR A 428 -19.97 14.08 -12.41
C TYR A 428 -20.12 12.56 -12.48
N ARG A 429 -20.79 11.91 -11.52
CA ARG A 429 -20.93 10.44 -11.50
C ARG A 429 -21.59 9.87 -12.77
N PRO A 430 -22.72 10.41 -13.28
CA PRO A 430 -23.31 9.91 -14.52
C PRO A 430 -22.36 10.01 -15.73
N ARG A 431 -21.50 11.03 -15.76
CA ARG A 431 -20.52 11.24 -16.84
C ARG A 431 -19.34 10.28 -16.73
N LEU A 432 -18.90 9.99 -15.51
CA LEU A 432 -17.86 8.98 -15.25
C LEU A 432 -18.34 7.57 -15.60
N ASP A 433 -19.60 7.26 -15.31
CA ASP A 433 -20.21 5.97 -15.64
C ASP A 433 -20.50 5.84 -17.14
N ALA A 434 -20.78 6.95 -17.84
CA ALA A 434 -20.96 7.00 -19.29
C ALA A 434 -19.64 7.04 -20.08
N SER A 435 -18.56 7.52 -19.46
CA SER A 435 -17.22 7.42 -20.04
C SER A 435 -16.83 5.94 -20.06
N PRO A 436 -16.33 5.39 -21.19
CA PRO A 436 -15.96 3.98 -21.24
C PRO A 436 -14.87 3.73 -20.20
N THR A 437 -15.25 3.07 -19.10
CA THR A 437 -14.29 2.35 -18.29
C THR A 437 -13.68 1.28 -19.20
N PRO A 438 -12.38 0.98 -19.12
CA PRO A 438 -11.79 -0.12 -19.90
C PRO A 438 -12.47 -1.48 -19.69
N SER A 439 -13.38 -1.62 -18.71
CA SER A 439 -14.23 -2.79 -18.51
C SER A 439 -15.49 -2.82 -19.40
N ASN A 440 -16.04 -1.69 -19.83
CA ASN A 440 -17.33 -1.62 -20.52
C ASN A 440 -17.24 -1.85 -22.05
N LEU A 441 -16.04 -1.98 -22.61
CA LEU A 441 -15.84 -2.28 -24.04
C LEU A 441 -16.08 -3.75 -24.42
N LEU A 442 -16.38 -4.64 -23.45
CA LEU A 442 -16.57 -6.08 -23.71
C LEU A 442 -17.91 -6.64 -23.21
N ALA A 443 -18.81 -5.81 -22.67
CA ALA A 443 -20.17 -6.26 -22.34
C ALA A 443 -21.14 -6.16 -23.53
N GLY A 444 -20.66 -5.66 -24.67
CA GLY A 444 -21.48 -5.42 -25.86
C GLY A 444 -20.73 -5.76 -27.14
N HIS A 445 -20.21 -6.98 -27.26
CA HIS A 445 -19.92 -7.63 -28.54
C HIS A 445 -20.03 -9.14 -28.42
#